data_AF-A0A4R3GBW1-F1
#
_entry.id   AF-A0A4R3GBW1-F1
#
_cell.length_a   1.000
_cell.length_b   1.000
_cell.length_c   1.000
_cell.angle_alpha   90.00
_cell.angle_beta   90.00
_cell.angle_gamma   90.00
#
_symmetry.space_group_name_H-M   'P 1'
#
loop_
_entity.id
_entity.type
_entity.pdbx_description
1 polymer ?
#
loop_
_entity_poly.entity_id
_entity_poly.type
_entity_poly.pdbx_seq_one_letter_code
_entity_poly.pdbx_strand_id
1 'polypeptide(L)'
;MRRSLLALACCMALDGCQAPIEDGRLAIEPVQVSPDVAAVIAGDMAVRLSERLSPASSLIRLSDEASEFSPALRASLKASGYTVVSDSAPKAKAIVLSYGLTQSPDGLLASLSTDGMRLARIYAVSGARVTPIGPLSVATF
;
A
#
# COMPACT_ATOMS: atom_id res chain seq x y z
N MET A 1 46.46 -6.01 48.89
CA MET A 1 45.69 -4.96 48.20
C MET A 1 45.46 -5.37 46.73
N ARG A 2 44.20 -5.67 46.39
CA ARG A 2 43.48 -5.45 45.10
C ARG A 2 44.23 -5.79 43.79
N ARG A 3 44.18 -7.03 43.28
CA ARG A 3 43.23 -7.54 42.26
C ARG A 3 42.96 -6.58 41.09
N SER A 4 43.81 -6.60 40.06
CA SER A 4 43.49 -6.05 38.72
C SER A 4 43.25 -7.18 37.72
N LEU A 5 42.01 -7.66 37.69
CA LEU A 5 41.42 -8.37 36.56
C LEU A 5 40.39 -7.42 35.98
N LEU A 6 40.82 -6.47 35.15
CA LEU A 6 39.91 -5.65 34.36
C LEU A 6 39.63 -6.39 33.05
N ALA A 7 38.82 -7.44 33.15
CA ALA A 7 38.21 -8.06 31.99
C ALA A 7 37.24 -7.04 31.38
N LEU A 8 37.65 -6.45 30.27
CA LEU A 8 36.86 -5.53 29.46
C LEU A 8 35.75 -6.34 28.76
N ALA A 9 34.70 -6.66 29.52
CA ALA A 9 33.46 -7.25 29.01
C ALA A 9 32.68 -6.15 28.28
N CYS A 10 33.01 -5.98 27.00
CA CYS A 10 32.23 -5.19 26.05
C CYS A 10 30.96 -5.99 25.70
N CYS A 11 29.99 -6.03 26.61
CA CYS A 11 28.65 -6.52 26.31
C CYS A 11 27.95 -5.41 25.52
N MET A 12 27.95 -5.54 24.19
CA MET A 12 27.07 -4.77 23.33
C MET A 12 25.62 -5.07 23.74
N ALA A 13 24.97 -4.12 24.41
CA ALA A 13 23.53 -4.09 24.51
C ALA A 13 22.98 -3.68 23.14
N LEU A 14 22.72 -4.66 22.29
CA LEU A 14 21.79 -4.49 21.18
C LEU A 14 20.39 -4.44 21.78
N ASP A 15 19.93 -3.24 22.14
CA ASP A 15 18.50 -2.97 22.33
C ASP A 15 17.82 -3.14 20.97
N GLY A 16 17.40 -4.37 20.66
CA GLY A 16 16.43 -4.61 19.61
C GLY A 16 15.08 -4.11 20.10
N CYS A 17 14.46 -3.18 19.37
CA CYS A 17 13.03 -2.93 19.51
C CYS A 17 12.28 -4.20 19.10
N GLN A 18 12.07 -5.13 20.03
CA GLN A 18 11.10 -6.20 19.86
C GLN A 18 9.72 -5.58 19.97
N ALA A 19 9.07 -5.34 18.83
CA ALA A 19 7.62 -5.22 18.81
C ALA A 19 7.05 -6.54 19.36
N PRO A 20 6.05 -6.51 20.26
CA PRO A 20 5.38 -7.73 20.71
C PRO A 20 4.86 -8.49 19.49
N ILE A 21 5.43 -9.67 19.25
CA ILE A 21 4.86 -10.63 18.32
C ILE A 21 3.73 -11.28 19.12
N GLU A 22 2.53 -10.72 19.02
CA GLU A 22 1.35 -11.46 19.44
C GLU A 22 1.18 -12.63 18.46
N ASP A 23 1.35 -13.85 18.99
CA ASP A 23 0.92 -15.11 18.42
C ASP A 23 -0.61 -15.12 18.26
N GLY A 24 -1.07 -14.38 17.27
CA GLY A 24 -2.45 -14.34 16.85
C GLY A 24 -2.41 -14.20 15.35
N ARG A 25 -2.75 -15.27 14.65
CA ARG A 25 -3.10 -15.21 13.22
C ARG A 25 -4.29 -14.26 13.11
N LEU A 26 -4.01 -12.96 13.01
CA LEU A 26 -5.00 -11.93 12.75
C LEU A 26 -5.61 -12.31 11.41
N ALA A 27 -6.84 -12.79 11.44
CA ALA A 27 -7.68 -12.72 10.26
C ALA A 27 -7.66 -11.24 9.87
N ILE A 28 -7.00 -10.92 8.76
CA ILE A 28 -7.03 -9.57 8.20
C ILE A 28 -8.49 -9.40 7.78
N GLU A 29 -9.32 -8.84 8.67
CA GLU A 29 -10.68 -8.48 8.27
C GLU A 29 -10.55 -7.50 7.11
N PRO A 30 -11.28 -7.72 6.01
CA PRO A 30 -11.32 -6.77 4.92
C PRO A 30 -11.75 -5.42 5.50
N VAL A 31 -10.94 -4.38 5.30
CA VAL A 31 -11.33 -3.03 5.72
C VAL A 31 -12.60 -2.66 4.96
N GLN A 32 -13.71 -2.58 5.68
CA GLN A 32 -14.97 -2.08 5.14
C GLN A 32 -14.90 -0.56 5.04
N VAL A 33 -14.87 -0.06 3.81
CA VAL A 33 -14.91 1.37 3.51
C VAL A 33 -16.19 1.69 2.76
N SER A 34 -16.78 2.85 3.06
CA SER A 34 -17.89 3.34 2.23
C SER A 34 -17.45 3.54 0.77
N PRO A 35 -18.34 3.34 -0.22
CA PRO A 35 -18.01 3.53 -1.62
C PRO A 35 -17.45 4.93 -1.95
N ASP A 36 -17.94 5.96 -1.26
CA ASP A 36 -17.47 7.34 -1.45
C ASP A 36 -16.02 7.51 -0.98
N VAL A 37 -15.67 6.98 0.20
CA VAL A 37 -14.30 6.99 0.71
C VAL A 37 -13.37 6.21 -0.22
N ALA A 38 -13.80 5.04 -0.68
CA ALA A 38 -13.05 4.24 -1.65
C ALA A 38 -12.80 5.00 -2.95
N ALA A 39 -13.80 5.70 -3.49
CA ALA A 39 -13.68 6.49 -4.72
C ALA A 39 -12.67 7.65 -4.58
N VAL A 40 -12.70 8.38 -3.47
CA VAL A 40 -11.74 9.49 -3.25
C VAL A 40 -10.31 8.98 -3.14
N ILE A 41 -10.07 7.91 -2.37
CA ILE A 41 -8.74 7.31 -2.23
C ILE A 41 -8.26 6.73 -3.57
N ALA A 42 -9.12 6.01 -4.28
CA ALA A 42 -8.83 5.45 -5.59
C ALA A 42 -8.45 6.53 -6.62
N GLY A 43 -9.16 7.66 -6.60
CA GLY A 43 -8.89 8.80 -7.46
C GLY A 43 -7.49 9.39 -7.22
N ASP A 44 -7.13 9.70 -5.98
CA ASP A 44 -5.78 10.20 -5.68
C ASP A 44 -4.72 9.18 -6.09
N MET A 45 -4.86 7.90 -5.69
CA MET A 45 -3.87 6.87 -6.02
C MET A 45 -3.72 6.63 -7.53
N ALA A 46 -4.79 6.71 -8.32
CA ALA A 46 -4.73 6.60 -9.78
C ALA A 46 -4.00 7.79 -10.43
N VAL A 47 -4.23 9.01 -9.93
CA VAL A 47 -3.46 10.19 -10.36
C VAL A 47 -1.99 10.02 -10.01
N ARG A 48 -1.66 9.58 -8.80
CA ARG A 48 -0.26 9.28 -8.40
C ARG A 48 0.39 8.21 -9.23
N LEU A 49 -0.37 7.21 -9.68
CA LEU A 49 0.13 6.21 -10.61
C LEU A 49 0.43 6.85 -11.97
N SER A 50 -0.44 7.72 -12.49
CA SER A 50 -0.25 8.39 -13.78
C SER A 50 0.99 9.29 -13.83
N GLU A 51 1.36 9.87 -12.68
CA GLU A 51 2.60 10.65 -12.52
C GLU A 51 3.86 9.78 -12.65
N ARG A 52 3.74 8.46 -12.47
CA ARG A 52 4.87 7.51 -12.46
C ARG A 52 4.88 6.57 -13.66
N LEU A 53 3.70 6.22 -14.15
CA LEU A 53 3.47 5.28 -15.23
C LEU A 53 2.53 5.91 -16.25
N SER A 54 3.02 6.25 -17.43
CA SER A 54 2.19 6.92 -18.44
C SER A 54 0.96 6.07 -18.83
N PRO A 55 -0.26 6.64 -18.83
CA PRO A 55 -1.48 5.91 -19.22
C PRO A 55 -1.50 5.46 -20.69
N ALA A 56 -0.89 6.24 -21.59
CA ALA A 56 -1.03 6.05 -23.04
C ALA A 56 -0.51 4.70 -23.58
N SER A 57 0.41 4.06 -22.87
CA SER A 57 1.04 2.80 -23.27
C SER A 57 0.72 1.62 -22.34
N SER A 58 -0.12 1.83 -21.33
CA SER A 58 -0.23 0.90 -20.19
C SER A 58 -1.57 0.18 -20.18
N LEU A 59 -1.54 -1.13 -20.44
CA LEU A 59 -2.64 -2.04 -20.10
C LEU A 59 -2.48 -2.47 -18.64
N ILE A 60 -3.47 -2.17 -17.81
CA ILE A 60 -3.47 -2.52 -16.39
C ILE A 60 -4.34 -3.75 -16.16
N ARG A 61 -3.80 -4.76 -15.49
CA ARG A 61 -4.54 -5.92 -15.00
C ARG A 61 -4.53 -5.89 -13.48
N LEU A 62 -5.69 -5.76 -12.85
CA LEU A 62 -5.80 -5.80 -11.39
C LEU A 62 -5.54 -7.22 -10.88
N SER A 63 -4.81 -7.37 -9.77
CA SER A 63 -4.40 -8.68 -9.24
C SER A 63 -5.51 -9.42 -8.50
N ASP A 64 -6.48 -8.70 -7.96
CA ASP A 64 -7.60 -9.22 -7.18
C ASP A 64 -8.84 -8.37 -7.50
N GLU A 65 -10.01 -8.97 -7.57
CA GLU A 65 -11.29 -8.29 -7.86
C GLU A 65 -12.25 -8.34 -6.69
N ALA A 66 -11.93 -9.09 -5.62
CA ALA A 66 -12.84 -9.38 -4.53
C ALA A 66 -12.91 -8.24 -3.48
N SER A 67 -12.06 -7.23 -3.59
CA SER A 67 -12.07 -6.07 -2.69
C SER A 67 -13.17 -5.07 -3.06
N GLU A 68 -13.86 -4.50 -2.06
CA GLU A 68 -14.77 -3.36 -2.22
C GLU A 68 -14.09 -2.12 -2.83
N PHE A 69 -12.75 -2.05 -2.76
CA PHE A 69 -11.95 -1.01 -3.39
C PHE A 69 -11.75 -1.22 -4.91
N SER A 70 -11.83 -2.46 -5.40
CA SER A 70 -11.63 -2.83 -6.81
C SER A 70 -12.45 -1.97 -7.78
N PRO A 71 -13.78 -1.86 -7.65
CA PRO A 71 -14.60 -1.13 -8.61
C PRO A 71 -14.23 0.36 -8.66
N ALA A 72 -13.97 0.98 -7.50
CA ALA A 72 -13.55 2.37 -7.39
C ALA A 72 -12.18 2.61 -8.04
N LEU A 73 -11.22 1.71 -7.80
CA LEU A 73 -9.88 1.79 -8.40
C LEU A 73 -9.95 1.62 -9.91
N ARG A 74 -10.70 0.64 -10.42
CA ARG A 74 -10.90 0.45 -11.86
C ARG A 74 -11.48 1.70 -12.51
N ALA A 75 -12.53 2.27 -11.94
CA ALA A 75 -13.16 3.47 -12.47
C ALA A 75 -12.16 4.64 -12.52
N SER A 76 -11.39 4.83 -11.44
CA SER A 76 -10.38 5.90 -11.32
C SER A 76 -9.22 5.73 -12.30
N LEU A 77 -8.74 4.49 -12.51
CA LEU A 77 -7.72 4.18 -13.51
C LEU A 77 -8.20 4.49 -14.93
N LYS A 78 -9.43 4.09 -15.28
CA LYS A 78 -10.03 4.41 -16.58
C LYS A 78 -10.19 5.93 -16.78
N ALA A 79 -10.65 6.65 -15.75
CA ALA A 79 -10.76 8.11 -15.77
C ALA A 79 -9.40 8.81 -15.92
N SER A 80 -8.33 8.18 -15.40
CA SER A 80 -6.95 8.65 -15.58
C SER A 80 -6.33 8.26 -16.93
N GLY A 81 -7.09 7.58 -17.81
CA GLY A 81 -6.68 7.24 -19.17
C GLY A 81 -6.07 5.84 -19.35
N TYR A 82 -6.07 4.98 -18.32
CA TYR A 82 -5.56 3.62 -18.44
C TYR A 82 -6.58 2.67 -19.10
N THR A 83 -6.07 1.69 -19.84
CA THR A 83 -6.88 0.56 -20.29
C THR A 83 -6.84 -0.55 -19.24
N VAL A 84 -7.92 -0.72 -18.49
CA VAL A 84 -8.04 -1.81 -17.49
C VAL A 84 -8.64 -3.05 -18.14
N VAL A 85 -7.87 -4.15 -18.18
CA VAL A 85 -8.26 -5.43 -18.76
C VAL A 85 -8.73 -6.42 -17.70
N SER A 86 -9.54 -7.40 -18.12
CA SER A 86 -10.00 -8.50 -17.25
C SER A 86 -8.86 -9.44 -16.86
N ASP A 87 -9.06 -10.17 -15.76
CA ASP A 87 -8.08 -11.12 -15.20
C ASP A 87 -7.67 -12.22 -16.20
N SER A 88 -8.55 -12.58 -17.13
CA SER A 88 -8.30 -13.55 -18.21
C SER A 88 -7.34 -13.06 -19.31
N ALA A 89 -6.90 -11.79 -19.29
CA ALA A 89 -5.91 -11.28 -20.23
C ALA A 89 -4.50 -11.85 -19.93
N PRO A 90 -3.71 -12.23 -20.95
CA PRO A 90 -2.34 -12.73 -20.75
C PRO A 90 -1.44 -11.69 -20.06
N LYS A 91 -0.77 -12.09 -18.97
CA LYS A 91 0.16 -11.23 -18.20
C LYS A 91 1.28 -10.62 -19.06
N ALA A 92 1.71 -11.30 -20.11
CA ALA A 92 2.81 -10.86 -20.98
C ALA A 92 2.55 -9.53 -21.73
N LYS A 93 1.32 -9.01 -21.73
CA LYS A 93 0.96 -7.72 -22.37
C LYS A 93 0.43 -6.67 -21.41
N ALA A 94 0.25 -7.00 -20.12
CA ALA A 94 -0.38 -6.10 -19.16
C ALA A 94 0.47 -5.98 -17.89
N ILE A 95 0.56 -4.77 -17.37
CA ILE A 95 1.16 -4.49 -16.07
C ILE A 95 0.19 -5.00 -15.02
N VAL A 96 0.63 -5.98 -14.25
CA VAL A 96 -0.13 -6.47 -13.11
C VAL A 96 -0.04 -5.43 -12.00
N LEU A 97 -1.19 -4.91 -11.58
CA LEU A 97 -1.31 -3.92 -10.53
C LEU A 97 -1.99 -4.58 -9.32
N SER A 98 -1.18 -4.86 -8.31
CA SER A 98 -1.66 -5.22 -6.99
C SER A 98 -2.04 -3.97 -6.23
N TYR A 99 -3.06 -4.08 -5.38
CA TYR A 99 -3.54 -2.96 -4.60
C TYR A 99 -4.07 -3.44 -3.26
N GLY A 100 -4.14 -2.53 -2.29
CA GLY A 100 -4.70 -2.83 -0.98
C GLY A 100 -5.10 -1.60 -0.21
N LEU A 101 -6.16 -1.75 0.58
CA LEU A 101 -6.52 -0.85 1.67
C LEU A 101 -6.34 -1.61 2.98
N THR A 102 -5.60 -1.03 3.91
CA THR A 102 -5.35 -1.64 5.22
C THR A 102 -5.47 -0.58 6.31
N GLN A 103 -6.05 -0.96 7.44
CA GLN A 103 -6.14 -0.09 8.60
C GLN A 103 -4.74 0.15 9.17
N SER A 104 -4.39 1.40 9.42
CA SER A 104 -3.20 1.81 10.16
C SER A 104 -3.59 2.59 11.42
N PRO A 105 -2.67 2.80 12.38
CA PRO A 105 -2.94 3.62 13.56
C PRO A 105 -3.38 5.05 13.24
N ASP A 106 -2.86 5.62 12.15
CA ASP A 106 -3.12 7.00 11.77
C ASP A 106 -4.28 7.15 10.78
N GLY A 107 -4.75 6.07 10.16
CA GLY A 107 -5.84 6.11 9.20
C GLY A 107 -5.91 4.88 8.29
N LEU A 108 -6.21 5.10 7.01
CA LEU A 108 -6.22 4.04 6.01
C LEU A 108 -4.95 4.12 5.15
N LEU A 109 -4.18 3.05 5.13
CA LEU A 109 -3.07 2.89 4.21
C LEU A 109 -3.59 2.35 2.88
N ALA A 110 -3.46 3.16 1.81
CA ALA A 110 -3.64 2.68 0.45
C ALA A 110 -2.28 2.37 -0.17
N SER A 111 -2.22 1.27 -0.92
CA SER A 111 -1.02 0.86 -1.65
C SER A 111 -1.35 0.38 -3.05
N LEU A 112 -0.45 0.66 -3.99
CA LEU A 112 -0.43 0.14 -5.35
C LEU A 112 0.96 -0.46 -5.61
N SER A 113 1.04 -1.64 -6.21
CA SER A 113 2.31 -2.32 -6.49
C SER A 113 2.27 -2.94 -7.87
N THR A 114 3.36 -2.78 -8.60
CA THR A 114 3.70 -3.48 -9.84
C THR A 114 4.95 -4.33 -9.59
N ASP A 115 5.48 -4.97 -10.63
CA ASP A 115 6.72 -5.76 -10.54
C ASP A 115 7.99 -4.90 -10.33
N GLY A 116 7.95 -3.59 -10.63
CA GLY A 116 9.12 -2.71 -10.49
C GLY A 116 8.94 -1.50 -9.58
N MET A 117 7.73 -1.26 -9.06
CA MET A 117 7.46 -0.10 -8.21
C MET A 117 6.28 -0.31 -7.29
N ARG A 118 6.33 0.30 -6.10
CA ARG A 118 5.23 0.43 -5.15
C ARG A 118 4.98 1.89 -4.78
N LEU A 119 3.70 2.26 -4.73
CA LEU A 119 3.19 3.53 -4.19
C LEU A 119 2.40 3.23 -2.91
N ALA A 120 2.56 4.07 -1.89
CA ALA A 120 1.77 3.95 -0.67
C ALA A 120 1.52 5.32 -0.02
N ARG A 121 0.35 5.48 0.60
CA ARG A 121 -0.05 6.71 1.30
C ARG A 121 -1.11 6.43 2.35
N ILE A 122 -1.04 7.16 3.47
CA ILE A 122 -2.03 7.09 4.56
C ILE A 122 -3.04 8.22 4.41
N TYR A 123 -4.32 7.92 4.65
CA TYR A 123 -5.45 8.84 4.60
C TYR A 123 -6.19 8.89 5.93
N ALA A 124 -6.42 10.10 6.45
CA ALA A 124 -7.35 10.33 7.54
C ALA A 124 -8.77 10.31 6.97
N VAL A 125 -9.64 9.52 7.59
CA VAL A 125 -11.05 9.42 7.23
C VAL A 125 -11.89 9.94 8.40
N SER A 126 -12.70 10.96 8.15
CA SER A 126 -13.63 11.52 9.13
C SER A 126 -14.98 11.72 8.46
N GLY A 127 -15.90 10.76 8.67
CA GLY A 127 -17.14 10.68 7.89
C GLY A 127 -16.83 10.51 6.41
N ALA A 128 -17.36 11.42 5.57
CA ALA A 128 -17.10 11.46 4.14
C ALA A 128 -15.80 12.21 3.76
N ARG A 129 -15.12 12.86 4.72
CA ARG A 129 -13.89 13.60 4.44
C ARG A 129 -12.70 12.66 4.45
N VAL A 130 -11.96 12.63 3.35
CA VAL A 130 -10.70 11.88 3.18
C VAL A 130 -9.57 12.87 2.94
N THR A 131 -8.50 12.82 3.74
CA THR A 131 -7.35 13.72 3.59
C THR A 131 -6.04 12.93 3.70
N PRO A 132 -5.09 13.06 2.75
CA PRO A 132 -3.74 12.50 2.92
C PRO A 132 -3.06 13.03 4.18
N ILE A 133 -2.47 12.13 4.99
CA ILE A 133 -1.78 12.50 6.24
C ILE A 133 -0.31 12.86 5.99
N GLY A 134 0.24 12.54 4.82
CA GLY A 134 1.65 12.77 4.52
C GLY A 134 2.04 12.63 3.05
N PRO A 135 3.36 12.68 2.75
CA PRO A 135 3.86 12.55 1.40
C PRO A 135 3.53 11.17 0.80
N LEU A 136 3.63 11.07 -0.53
CA LEU A 136 3.53 9.79 -1.21
C LEU A 136 4.83 9.01 -1.00
N SER A 137 4.74 7.79 -0.49
CA SER A 137 5.86 6.86 -0.46
C SER A 137 6.00 6.17 -1.82
N VAL A 138 7.22 6.16 -2.35
CA VAL A 138 7.56 5.51 -3.63
C VAL A 138 8.78 4.63 -3.41
N ALA A 139 8.64 3.34 -3.71
CA ALA A 139 9.72 2.37 -3.71
C ALA A 139 9.86 1.76 -5.09
N THR A 140 11.10 1.60 -5.57
CA THR A 140 11.45 0.93 -6.83
C THR A 140 12.33 -0.26 -6.48
N PHE A 141 12.18 -1.38 -7.19
CA PHE A 141 12.89 -2.63 -6.92
C PHE A 141 13.29 -3.32 -8.24
#